data_AF-A0A316L8F3-F1
#
_entry.id   AF-A0A316L8F3-F1
#
_cell.length_a   1.000
_cell.length_b   1.000
_cell.length_c   1.000
_cell.angle_alpha   90.00
_cell.angle_beta   90.00
_cell.angle_gamma   90.00
#
_symmetry.space_group_name_H-M   'P 1'
#
loop_
_entity.id
_entity.type
_entity.pdbx_description
1 polymer ?
#
loop_
_entity_poly.entity_id
_entity_poly.type
_entity_poly.pdbx_seq_one_letter_code
_entity_poly.pdbx_strand_id
1 'polypeptide(L)' 'MLMHTPFESPTAYNPAWRDQLFSAEAVRRKGVVRRKKGAIHREVGLSLLRAEVAARGFQLFDVGTDYLIVCHAQPITRLV' A
#
# COMPACT_ATOMS: atom_id res chain seq x y z
N MET A 1 -4.92 22.88 -15.88
CA MET A 1 -6.15 22.17 -15.50
C MET A 1 -5.84 20.67 -15.58
N LEU A 2 -5.24 20.11 -14.53
CA LEU A 2 -4.88 18.69 -14.48
C LEU A 2 -6.13 17.90 -14.10
N MET A 3 -6.44 16.93 -14.95
CA MET A 3 -7.68 16.18 -14.96
C MET A 3 -7.61 15.19 -13.80
N HIS A 4 -8.37 15.46 -12.73
CA HIS A 4 -8.69 14.46 -11.73
C HIS A 4 -9.60 13.42 -12.41
N THR A 5 -9.01 12.36 -12.97
CA THR A 5 -9.79 11.18 -13.34
C THR A 5 -10.38 10.63 -12.04
N PRO A 6 -11.71 10.48 -11.91
CA PRO A 6 -12.29 9.84 -10.74
C PRO A 6 -11.79 8.41 -10.77
N PHE A 7 -10.91 8.07 -9.82
CA PHE A 7 -10.35 6.74 -9.73
C PHE A 7 -11.49 5.78 -9.36
N GLU A 8 -12.04 5.11 -10.37
CA GLU A 8 -13.10 4.11 -10.25
C GLU A 8 -12.75 3.16 -9.11
N SER A 9 -13.73 2.91 -8.23
CA SER A 9 -13.57 1.95 -7.15
C SER A 9 -13.27 0.58 -7.79
N PRO A 10 -12.32 -0.21 -7.26
CA PRO A 10 -11.97 -1.49 -7.86
C PRO A 10 -13.20 -2.40 -7.88
N THR A 11 -13.62 -2.80 -9.09
CA THR A 11 -14.80 -3.63 -9.33
C THR A 11 -14.68 -5.03 -8.72
N ALA A 12 -13.48 -5.46 -8.32
CA ALA A 12 -13.26 -6.76 -7.70
C ALA A 12 -12.22 -6.68 -6.58
N TYR A 13 -12.67 -6.82 -5.34
CA TYR A 13 -11.80 -7.13 -4.20
C TYR A 13 -11.13 -8.49 -4.44
N ASN A 14 -9.80 -8.51 -4.61
CA ASN A 14 -9.03 -9.75 -4.75
C ASN A 14 -8.40 -10.15 -3.40
N PRO A 15 -9.03 -11.06 -2.62
CA PRO A 15 -8.50 -11.48 -1.32
C PRO A 15 -7.15 -12.19 -1.43
N ALA A 16 -6.91 -12.94 -2.50
CA ALA A 16 -5.63 -13.63 -2.71
C ALA A 16 -4.49 -12.63 -2.91
N TRP A 17 -4.77 -11.50 -3.56
CA TRP A 17 -3.80 -10.42 -3.70
C TRP A 17 -3.49 -9.74 -2.36
N ARG A 18 -4.51 -9.49 -1.53
CA ARG A 18 -4.32 -8.93 -0.18
C ARG A 18 -3.40 -9.81 0.66
N ASP A 19 -3.64 -11.12 0.64
CA ASP A 19 -2.86 -12.08 1.42
C ASP A 19 -1.42 -12.21 0.90
N GLN A 20 -1.21 -12.07 -0.42
CA GLN A 20 0.13 -11.96 -1.02
C GLN A 20 0.84 -10.65 -0.66
N LEU A 21 0.13 -9.52 -0.63
CA LEU A 21 0.70 -8.21 -0.31
C LEU A 21 1.31 -8.20 1.10
N PHE A 22 0.59 -8.78 2.06
CA PHE A 22 1.00 -8.88 3.45
C PHE A 22 1.56 -10.26 3.81
N SER A 23 2.12 -10.97 2.83
CA SER A 23 2.67 -12.30 3.07
C SER A 23 3.67 -12.29 4.22
N ALA A 24 3.62 -13.36 5.01
CA ALA A 24 4.14 -13.41 6.37
C ALA A 24 5.62 -13.05 6.51
N GLU A 25 6.45 -13.15 5.46
CA GLU A 25 7.89 -12.90 5.59
C GLU A 25 8.27 -11.41 5.70
N ALA A 26 7.67 -10.53 4.89
CA ALA A 26 7.92 -9.09 4.99
C ALA A 26 7.31 -8.50 6.27
N VAL A 27 6.17 -9.03 6.70
CA VAL A 27 5.48 -8.64 7.93
C VAL A 27 6.21 -9.14 9.18
N ARG A 28 6.66 -10.41 9.23
CA ARG A 28 7.36 -10.99 10.39
C ARG A 28 8.66 -10.28 10.74
N ARG A 29 9.35 -9.69 9.75
CA ARG A 29 10.65 -9.03 9.95
C ARG A 29 10.56 -7.51 10.10
N LYS A 30 9.36 -6.92 10.24
CA LYS A 30 9.16 -5.45 10.24
C LYS A 30 9.80 -4.76 9.01
N GLY A 31 9.70 -5.40 7.85
CA GLY A 31 10.33 -4.91 6.61
C GLY A 31 9.56 -3.79 5.92
N VAL A 32 10.01 -3.44 4.72
CA VAL A 32 9.34 -2.49 3.82
C VAL A 32 8.86 -3.23 2.58
N VAL A 33 7.57 -3.11 2.27
CA VAL A 33 6.97 -3.64 1.04
C VAL A 33 6.85 -2.53 0.01
N ARG A 34 7.39 -2.75 -1.18
CA ARG A 34 7.26 -1.82 -2.32
C ARG A 34 6.26 -2.35 -3.33
N ARG A 35 5.34 -1.51 -3.80
CA ARG A 35 4.38 -1.86 -4.87
C ARG A 35 4.15 -0.73 -5.85
N LYS A 36 4.03 -1.08 -7.13
CA LYS A 36 3.70 -0.16 -8.19
C LYS A 36 2.29 0.41 -7.98
N LYS A 37 2.16 1.73 -8.08
CA LYS A 37 0.86 2.41 -7.97
C LYS A 37 -0.14 1.81 -8.95
N GLY A 38 0.24 1.65 -10.22
CA GLY A 38 -0.64 1.09 -11.26
C GLY A 38 -1.23 -0.28 -10.89
N ALA A 39 -0.43 -1.17 -10.26
CA ALA A 39 -0.91 -2.46 -9.80
C ALA A 39 -1.89 -2.33 -8.62
N ILE A 40 -1.56 -1.51 -7.61
CA ILE A 40 -2.46 -1.21 -6.49
C ILE A 40 -3.80 -0.70 -6.99
N HIS A 41 -3.74 0.30 -7.85
CA HIS A 41 -4.89 0.95 -8.46
C HIS A 41 -5.77 -0.06 -9.20
N ARG A 42 -5.17 -0.93 -10.02
CA ARG A 42 -5.89 -1.96 -10.78
C ARG A 42 -6.51 -3.05 -9.90
N GLU A 43 -5.86 -3.45 -8.82
CA GLU A 43 -6.17 -4.72 -8.12
C GLU A 43 -6.90 -4.54 -6.78
N VAL A 44 -6.67 -3.43 -6.08
CA VAL A 44 -7.22 -3.21 -4.72
C VAL A 44 -7.74 -1.79 -4.49
N GLY A 45 -7.18 -0.81 -5.19
CA GLY A 45 -7.50 0.61 -4.99
C GLY A 45 -6.85 1.21 -3.75
N LEU A 46 -6.56 2.50 -3.82
CA LEU A 46 -5.83 3.20 -2.76
C LEU A 46 -6.62 3.27 -1.44
N SER A 47 -7.95 3.42 -1.50
CA SER A 47 -8.80 3.53 -0.31
C SER A 47 -8.74 2.26 0.55
N LEU A 48 -8.86 1.09 -0.08
CA LEU A 48 -8.77 -0.19 0.61
C LEU A 48 -7.35 -0.43 1.12
N LEU A 49 -6.31 -0.13 0.32
CA LEU A 49 -4.93 -0.23 0.79
C LEU A 49 -4.69 0.61 2.05
N ARG A 50 -5.19 1.85 2.08
CA ARG A 50 -5.08 2.74 3.25
C ARG A 50 -5.77 2.14 4.48
N ALA A 51 -6.98 1.60 4.32
CA ALA A 51 -7.71 0.96 5.40
C ALA A 51 -6.96 -0.26 5.96
N GLU A 52 -6.44 -1.12 5.08
CA GLU A 52 -5.68 -2.33 5.47
C GLU A 52 -4.36 -1.98 6.16
N VAL A 53 -3.64 -0.97 5.67
CA VAL A 53 -2.40 -0.48 6.29
C VAL A 53 -2.67 0.10 7.68
N ALA A 54 -3.70 0.94 7.81
CA ALA A 54 -4.10 1.53 9.08
C ALA A 54 -4.52 0.46 10.10
N ALA A 55 -5.31 -0.54 9.67
CA ALA A 55 -5.77 -1.63 10.54
C ALA A 55 -4.61 -2.47 11.12
N ARG A 56 -3.44 -2.48 10.48
CA ARG A 56 -2.23 -3.19 10.94
C ARG A 56 -1.25 -2.31 11.72
N GLY A 57 -1.54 -1.02 11.89
CA GLY A 57 -0.62 -0.06 12.49
C GLY A 57 0.64 0.17 11.65
N PHE A 58 0.56 -0.08 10.34
CA PHE A 58 1.64 0.15 9.39
C PHE A 58 1.58 1.58 8.86
N GLN A 59 2.64 1.97 8.16
CA GLN A 59 2.74 3.31 7.56
C GLN A 59 2.84 3.18 6.03
N LEU A 60 2.05 3.97 5.31
CA LEU A 60 2.02 3.99 3.84
C LEU A 60 2.65 5.30 3.33
N PHE A 61 3.62 5.18 2.43
CA PHE A 61 4.29 6.30 1.80
C PHE A 61 4.07 6.30 0.29
N ASP A 62 3.82 7.48 -0.25
CA ASP A 62 3.80 7.72 -1.69
C ASP A 62 5.22 8.09 -2.15
N VAL A 63 5.80 7.28 -3.05
CA VAL A 63 7.16 7.50 -3.56
C VAL A 63 7.21 7.28 -5.07
N GLY A 64 7.15 8.37 -5.84
CA GLY A 64 7.27 8.33 -7.30
C GLY A 64 6.20 7.47 -7.96
N THR A 65 6.60 6.37 -8.58
CA THR A 65 5.68 5.41 -9.26
C THR A 65 5.23 4.26 -8.35
N ASP A 66 5.64 4.27 -7.10
CA ASP A 66 5.40 3.21 -6.13
C ASP A 66 4.74 3.74 -4.85
N TYR A 67 4.15 2.81 -4.11
CA TYR A 67 3.84 2.95 -2.69
C TYR A 67 4.83 2.11 -1.88
N LEU A 68 5.30 2.65 -0.76
CA LEU A 68 6.07 1.92 0.24
C LEU A 68 5.21 1.70 1.48
N ILE A 69 5.12 0.46 1.94
CA ILE A 69 4.41 0.07 3.15
C ILE A 69 5.46 -0.35 4.16
N VAL A 70 5.60 0.40 5.24
CA VAL A 70 6.52 0.06 6.33
C VAL A 70 5.74 -0.73 7.38
N CYS A 71 6.14 -1.99 7.58
CA CYS A 71 5.44 -2.96 8.43
C CYS A 71 5.77 -2.79 9.93
N HIS A 72 5.77 -1.56 10.42
CA HIS A 72 5.90 -1.23 11.84
C HIS A 72 5.27 0.15 12.14
N ALA A 73 5.04 0.43 13.42
CA ALA A 73 4.46 1.70 13.88
C ALA A 73 5.52 2.72 14.36
N GLN A 74 6.82 2.38 14.32
CA GLN A 74 7.87 3.30 14.78
C GLN A 74 8.00 4.53 13.85
N PRO A 75 8.34 5.71 14.40
CA PRO A 75 8.59 6.90 13.59
C PRO A 75 9.65 6.66 12.52
N ILE A 76 9.49 7.31 11.36
CA ILE A 76 10.43 7.20 10.24
C ILE A 76 11.10 8.56 10.05
N THR A 77 12.44 8.54 10.06
CA THR A 77 13.28 9.73 9.90
C THR A 77 14.07 9.65 8.61
N ARG A 78 14.04 10.72 7.81
CA ARG A 78 14.92 10.88 6.65
C ARG A 78 16.29 11.37 7.12
N LEU A 79 17.36 10.67 6.78
CA LEU A 79 18.71 11.01 7.25
C LEU A 79 19.49 11.96 6.32
N VAL A 80 19.05 12.09 5.06
CA VAL A 80 19.66 12.94 4.01
C VAL A 80 18.59 13.71 3.24
#